data_AF-A0A7H8QB41-F1
#
_entry.id   AF-A0A7H8QB41-F1
#
_cell.length_a   1.000
_cell.length_b   1.000
_cell.length_c   1.000
_cell.angle_alpha   90.00
_cell.angle_beta   90.00
_cell.angle_gamma   90.00
#
_symmetry.space_group_name_H-M   'P 1'
#
loop_
_entity.id
_entity.type
_entity.pdbx_description
1 polymer ?
#
loop_
_entity_poly.entity_id
_entity_poly.type
_entity_poly.pdbx_seq_one_letter_code
_entity_poly.pdbx_strand_id
1 'polypeptide(L)'
;METYIVIQNIEAEPEWPKLFGIALSVCDSFQIMYPDREWDAENPLLTGKPEFENLEGIRTFPWDGMKDSMVYRGPLNAESRELFWQHMVPREDDYIYPLWNFDFYREGKLVFSIQDFSVCLAYSYPEMMEIFAVQGIDLLSLEG
;
A
#
# COMPACT_ATOMS: atom_id res chain seq x y z
N MET A 1 -12.38 16.79 8.55
CA MET A 1 -10.92 16.64 8.66
C MET A 1 -10.70 15.14 8.69
N GLU A 2 -10.02 14.60 7.70
CA GLU A 2 -9.70 13.17 7.69
C GLU A 2 -8.67 12.94 8.80
N THR A 3 -9.00 12.06 9.73
CA THR A 3 -8.07 11.59 10.76
C THR A 3 -7.42 10.31 10.26
N TYR A 4 -6.11 10.21 10.48
CA TYR A 4 -5.32 9.03 10.20
C TYR A 4 -4.37 8.80 11.36
N ILE A 5 -4.01 7.53 11.55
CA ILE A 5 -2.95 7.10 12.45
C ILE A 5 -1.68 6.92 11.62
N VAL A 6 -0.55 7.31 12.18
CA VAL A 6 0.76 7.19 11.52
C VAL A 6 1.51 6.01 12.12
N ILE A 7 1.89 5.05 11.28
CA ILE A 7 2.84 4.00 11.61
C ILE A 7 4.16 4.40 10.93
N GLN A 8 5.13 4.87 11.71
CA GLN A 8 6.38 5.43 11.19
C GLN A 8 7.27 4.39 10.49
N ASN A 9 7.19 3.13 10.90
CA ASN A 9 7.96 2.04 10.33
C ASN A 9 7.15 0.74 10.35
N ILE A 10 6.59 0.36 9.20
CA ILE A 10 5.83 -0.89 9.03
C ILE A 10 6.66 -2.15 9.29
N GLU A 11 7.98 -2.11 9.08
CA GLU A 11 8.84 -3.28 9.32
C GLU A 11 9.03 -3.57 10.81
N ALA A 12 8.87 -2.55 11.65
CA ALA A 12 8.95 -2.66 13.10
C ALA A 12 7.59 -2.90 13.77
N GLU A 13 6.49 -2.85 13.01
CA GLU A 13 5.12 -3.02 13.53
C GLU A 13 4.75 -4.51 13.60
N PRO A 14 4.63 -5.11 14.81
CA PRO A 14 4.40 -6.55 14.94
C PRO A 14 3.06 -7.02 14.35
N GLU A 15 2.03 -6.18 14.35
CA GLU A 15 0.73 -6.50 13.78
C GLU A 15 0.67 -6.22 12.27
N TRP A 16 1.76 -5.78 11.63
CA TRP A 16 1.77 -5.34 10.24
C TRP A 16 1.18 -6.36 9.26
N PRO A 17 1.56 -7.65 9.25
CA PRO A 17 0.98 -8.61 8.31
C PRO A 17 -0.54 -8.72 8.44
N LYS A 18 -1.07 -8.63 9.67
CA LYS A 18 -2.50 -8.70 9.93
C LYS A 18 -3.20 -7.41 9.53
N LEU A 19 -2.65 -6.26 9.90
CA LEU A 19 -3.15 -4.94 9.52
C LEU A 19 -3.20 -4.77 7.99
N PHE A 20 -2.12 -5.14 7.30
CA PHE A 20 -2.04 -5.10 5.85
C PHE A 20 -2.98 -6.09 5.16
N GLY A 21 -3.09 -7.31 5.69
CA GLY A 21 -4.01 -8.33 5.19
C GLY A 21 -5.48 -7.91 5.29
N ILE A 22 -5.86 -7.25 6.39
CA ILE A 22 -7.21 -6.69 6.54
C ILE A 22 -7.47 -5.66 5.45
N ALA A 23 -6.55 -4.69 5.25
CA ALA A 23 -6.72 -3.66 4.23
C ALA A 23 -6.85 -4.25 2.82
N LEU A 24 -6.00 -5.21 2.45
CA LEU A 24 -6.10 -5.92 1.17
C LEU A 24 -7.43 -6.64 0.99
N SER A 25 -8.00 -7.19 2.06
CA SER A 25 -9.25 -7.94 1.99
C SER A 25 -10.47 -7.06 1.74
N VAL A 26 -10.48 -5.84 2.30
CA VAL A 26 -11.66 -4.95 2.31
C VAL A 26 -11.61 -3.84 1.27
N CYS A 27 -10.42 -3.50 0.76
CA CYS A 27 -10.26 -2.50 -0.29
C CYS A 27 -10.58 -3.10 -1.67
N ASP A 28 -11.05 -2.24 -2.57
CA ASP A 28 -11.51 -2.61 -3.92
C ASP A 28 -10.57 -2.12 -5.03
N SER A 29 -9.73 -1.12 -4.76
CA SER A 29 -8.84 -0.53 -5.74
C SER A 29 -7.58 0.01 -5.09
N PHE A 30 -6.56 0.18 -5.92
CA PHE A 30 -5.28 0.72 -5.51
C PHE A 30 -4.80 1.77 -6.50
N GLN A 31 -3.84 2.58 -6.06
CA GLN A 31 -2.93 3.24 -6.96
C GLN A 31 -1.51 3.10 -6.45
N ILE A 32 -0.55 2.90 -7.34
CA ILE A 32 0.86 2.83 -7.02
C ILE A 32 1.60 3.86 -7.87
N MET A 33 2.54 4.56 -7.26
CA MET A 33 3.30 5.60 -7.93
C MET A 33 4.63 5.01 -8.37
N TYR A 34 5.19 5.50 -9.47
CA TYR A 34 6.56 5.18 -9.88
C TYR A 34 7.19 6.39 -10.57
N PRO A 35 8.51 6.61 -10.44
CA PRO A 35 9.22 7.49 -11.36
C PRO A 35 9.00 7.08 -12.82
N ASP A 36 8.79 8.06 -13.70
CA ASP A 36 8.62 7.90 -15.15
C ASP A 36 9.98 7.64 -15.81
N ARG A 37 10.47 6.41 -15.65
CA ARG A 37 11.73 5.93 -16.22
C ARG A 37 11.68 4.42 -16.47
N GLU A 38 12.64 3.95 -17.25
CA GLU A 38 12.81 2.51 -17.51
C GLU A 38 13.12 1.73 -16.23
N TRP A 39 12.71 0.46 -16.23
CA TRP A 39 12.98 -0.47 -15.12
C TRP A 39 14.49 -0.63 -14.87
N ASP A 40 14.86 -0.55 -13.60
CA ASP A 40 16.22 -0.73 -13.10
C ASP A 40 16.15 -1.50 -11.78
N ALA A 41 16.69 -2.72 -11.77
CA ALA A 41 16.65 -3.63 -10.62
C ALA A 41 17.47 -3.12 -9.41
N GLU A 42 18.42 -2.20 -9.63
CA GLU A 42 19.19 -1.58 -8.55
C GLU A 42 18.47 -0.37 -7.95
N ASN A 43 17.36 0.08 -8.55
CA ASN A 43 16.60 1.23 -8.09
C ASN A 43 15.39 0.81 -7.25
N PRO A 44 15.43 0.97 -5.91
CA PRO A 44 14.37 0.51 -5.02
C PRO A 44 13.02 1.20 -5.27
N LEU A 45 13.03 2.42 -5.83
CA LEU A 45 11.80 3.16 -6.15
C LEU A 45 10.97 2.49 -7.25
N LEU A 46 11.56 1.59 -8.03
CA LEU A 46 10.89 0.91 -9.12
C LEU A 46 10.43 -0.51 -8.75
N THR A 47 10.64 -0.95 -7.50
CA THR A 47 10.34 -2.32 -7.08
C THR A 47 8.91 -2.74 -7.46
N GLY A 48 8.78 -3.91 -8.09
CA GLY A 48 7.50 -4.47 -8.56
C GLY A 48 6.93 -3.81 -9.81
N LYS A 49 7.55 -2.76 -10.36
CA LYS A 49 7.00 -1.98 -11.49
C LYS A 49 6.63 -2.85 -12.69
N PRO A 50 7.49 -3.75 -13.20
CA PRO A 50 7.12 -4.62 -14.32
C PRO A 50 5.86 -5.45 -14.05
N GLU A 51 5.69 -5.97 -12.84
CA GLU A 51 4.56 -6.78 -12.43
C GLU A 51 3.28 -5.95 -12.37
N PHE A 52 3.33 -4.77 -11.74
CA PHE A 52 2.18 -3.86 -11.65
C PHE A 52 1.77 -3.27 -13.00
N GLU A 53 2.73 -3.01 -13.90
CA GLU A 53 2.47 -2.51 -15.26
C GLU A 53 1.68 -3.50 -16.13
N ASN A 54 1.85 -4.79 -15.88
CA ASN A 54 1.22 -5.86 -16.66
C ASN A 54 -0.12 -6.34 -16.10
N LEU A 55 -0.56 -5.81 -14.96
CA LEU A 55 -1.86 -6.16 -14.39
C LEU A 55 -3.03 -5.76 -15.31
N GLU A 56 -4.06 -6.60 -15.35
CA GLU A 56 -5.28 -6.30 -16.10
C GLU A 56 -6.02 -5.09 -15.49
N GLY A 57 -6.48 -4.18 -16.36
CA GLY A 57 -7.32 -3.05 -15.96
C GLY A 57 -6.56 -1.83 -15.42
N ILE A 58 -5.22 -1.82 -15.52
CA ILE A 58 -4.39 -0.69 -15.13
C ILE A 58 -4.62 0.52 -16.03
N ARG A 59 -4.72 1.69 -15.39
CA ARG A 59 -4.72 2.99 -16.05
C ARG A 59 -3.58 3.83 -15.50
N THR A 60 -2.92 4.56 -16.38
CA THR A 60 -1.79 5.42 -16.02
C THR A 60 -2.12 6.89 -16.19
N PHE A 61 -1.58 7.72 -15.31
CA PHE A 61 -1.69 9.17 -15.38
C PHE A 61 -0.48 9.82 -14.68
N PRO A 62 -0.11 11.06 -15.04
CA PRO A 62 0.92 11.79 -14.33
C PRO A 62 0.59 11.93 -12.85
N TRP A 63 1.60 11.83 -11.99
CA TRP A 63 1.43 12.06 -10.56
C TRP A 63 1.72 13.52 -10.20
N ASP A 64 0.76 14.18 -9.57
CA ASP A 64 0.92 15.58 -9.16
C ASP A 64 1.89 15.76 -7.97
N GLY A 65 2.20 14.68 -7.25
CA GLY A 65 3.07 14.73 -6.06
C GLY A 65 4.57 14.82 -6.37
N MET A 66 5.01 14.40 -7.56
CA MET A 66 6.42 14.44 -7.95
C MET A 66 6.56 14.58 -9.47
N LYS A 67 7.45 15.50 -9.88
CA LYS A 67 7.79 15.68 -11.29
C LYS A 67 8.38 14.39 -11.87
N ASP A 68 8.03 14.10 -13.12
CA ASP A 68 8.52 12.93 -13.87
C ASP A 68 8.20 11.61 -13.15
N SER A 69 6.95 11.49 -12.65
CA SER A 69 6.39 10.30 -12.02
C SER A 69 4.97 10.03 -12.52
N MET A 70 4.59 8.75 -12.52
CA MET A 70 3.31 8.24 -12.99
C MET A 70 2.59 7.50 -11.87
N VAL A 71 1.27 7.58 -11.87
CA VAL A 71 0.37 6.76 -11.07
C VAL A 71 -0.18 5.64 -11.93
N TYR A 72 -0.21 4.43 -11.37
CA TYR A 72 -0.79 3.23 -11.94
C TYR A 72 -1.97 2.84 -11.06
N ARG A 73 -3.19 2.99 -11.58
CA ARG A 73 -4.42 2.70 -10.85
C ARG A 73 -5.08 1.45 -11.41
N GLY A 74 -5.47 0.54 -10.51
CA GLY A 74 -6.13 -0.70 -10.88
C GLY A 74 -7.08 -1.23 -9.79
N PRO A 75 -7.82 -2.30 -10.09
CA PRO A 75 -8.64 -3.00 -9.10
C PRO A 75 -7.76 -3.82 -8.15
N LEU A 76 -8.16 -3.94 -6.88
CA LEU A 76 -7.60 -4.93 -5.95
C LEU A 76 -8.30 -6.27 -6.13
N ASN A 77 -7.91 -7.00 -7.18
CA ASN A 77 -8.30 -8.38 -7.46
C ASN A 77 -7.34 -9.40 -6.81
N ALA A 78 -7.55 -10.70 -7.04
CA ALA A 78 -6.71 -11.75 -6.45
C ALA A 78 -5.22 -11.61 -6.82
N GLU A 79 -4.91 -11.26 -8.07
CA GLU A 79 -3.55 -11.15 -8.58
C GLU A 79 -2.80 -9.96 -7.97
N SER A 80 -3.39 -8.77 -8.05
CA SER A 80 -2.83 -7.55 -7.44
C SER A 80 -2.66 -7.67 -5.91
N ARG A 81 -3.62 -8.29 -5.22
CA ARG A 81 -3.51 -8.54 -3.76
C ARG A 81 -2.32 -9.42 -3.41
N GLU A 82 -2.06 -10.47 -4.20
CA GLU A 82 -0.90 -11.33 -4.01
C GLU A 82 0.41 -10.57 -4.25
N LEU A 83 0.49 -9.74 -5.30
CA LEU A 83 1.68 -8.90 -5.55
C LEU A 83 1.96 -7.95 -4.37
N PHE A 84 0.93 -7.23 -3.89
CA PHE A 84 1.09 -6.38 -2.73
C PHE A 84 1.54 -7.16 -1.49
N TRP A 85 0.94 -8.32 -1.24
CA TRP A 85 1.34 -9.17 -0.11
C TRP A 85 2.81 -9.60 -0.20
N GLN A 86 3.25 -10.01 -1.40
CA GLN A 86 4.62 -10.44 -1.65
C GLN A 86 5.67 -9.36 -1.37
N HIS A 87 5.37 -8.11 -1.69
CA HIS A 87 6.31 -7.01 -1.51
C HIS A 87 6.25 -6.35 -0.12
N MET A 88 5.10 -6.41 0.55
CA MET A 88 4.91 -5.65 1.79
C MET A 88 4.99 -6.51 3.06
N VAL A 89 4.85 -7.83 2.96
CA VAL A 89 4.92 -8.72 4.13
C VAL A 89 6.25 -9.51 4.08
N PRO A 90 7.12 -9.37 5.09
CA PRO A 90 8.41 -10.06 5.11
C PRO A 90 8.30 -11.58 4.93
N ARG A 91 9.21 -12.15 4.14
CA ARG A 91 9.42 -13.60 4.02
C ARG A 91 10.80 -13.94 4.59
N GLU A 92 10.95 -15.14 5.16
CA GLU A 92 12.15 -15.52 5.93
C GLU A 92 13.45 -15.54 5.10
N ASP A 93 13.38 -15.69 3.77
CA ASP A 93 14.56 -16.07 2.97
C ASP A 93 15.01 -15.06 1.89
N ASP A 94 14.25 -13.99 1.60
CA ASP A 94 14.65 -13.00 0.59
C ASP A 94 14.29 -11.56 1.03
N TYR A 95 15.30 -10.71 1.21
CA TYR A 95 15.06 -9.27 1.41
C TYR A 95 14.70 -8.64 0.06
N ILE A 96 13.42 -8.28 -0.09
CA ILE A 96 12.92 -7.47 -1.18
C ILE A 96 12.59 -6.09 -0.58
N TYR A 97 13.00 -5.02 -1.26
CA TYR A 97 12.60 -3.67 -0.83
C TYR A 97 11.07 -3.58 -0.80
N PRO A 98 10.47 -2.99 0.24
CA PRO A 98 9.05 -2.65 0.21
C PRO A 98 8.70 -1.77 -1.00
N LEU A 99 7.41 -1.73 -1.35
CA LEU A 99 6.95 -0.79 -2.37
C LEU A 99 7.04 0.63 -1.82
N TRP A 100 7.56 1.55 -2.63
CA TRP A 100 7.94 2.87 -2.14
C TRP A 100 6.76 3.79 -1.81
N ASN A 101 5.72 3.85 -2.67
CA ASN A 101 4.52 4.65 -2.46
C ASN A 101 3.30 4.03 -3.16
N PHE A 102 2.22 3.81 -2.41
CA PHE A 102 0.93 3.39 -2.95
C PHE A 102 -0.21 3.70 -1.98
N ASP A 103 -1.43 3.70 -2.52
CA ASP A 103 -2.65 3.90 -1.76
C ASP A 103 -3.66 2.79 -2.03
N PHE A 104 -4.43 2.43 -1.00
CA PHE A 104 -5.59 1.55 -1.10
C PHE A 104 -6.88 2.30 -0.85
N TYR A 105 -7.89 1.94 -1.64
CA TYR A 105 -9.19 2.57 -1.62
C TYR A 105 -10.31 1.56 -1.40
N ARG A 106 -11.32 2.00 -0.67
CA ARG A 106 -12.60 1.32 -0.55
C ARG A 106 -13.72 2.30 -0.85
N GLU A 107 -14.54 1.99 -1.85
CA GLU A 107 -15.66 2.80 -2.30
C GLU A 107 -15.25 4.27 -2.57
N GLY A 108 -14.03 4.43 -3.10
CA GLY A 108 -13.41 5.74 -3.38
C GLY A 108 -12.81 6.46 -2.17
N LYS A 109 -12.90 5.90 -0.96
CA LYS A 109 -12.25 6.46 0.24
C LYS A 109 -10.85 5.89 0.41
N LEU A 110 -9.88 6.75 0.69
CA LEU A 110 -8.48 6.37 0.93
C LEU A 110 -8.36 5.67 2.29
N VAL A 111 -8.08 4.37 2.30
CA VAL A 111 -7.98 3.56 3.53
C VAL A 111 -6.56 3.55 4.06
N PHE A 112 -5.58 3.17 3.22
CA PHE A 112 -4.16 3.16 3.54
C PHE A 112 -3.38 3.98 2.52
N SER A 113 -2.35 4.69 2.99
CA SER A 113 -1.33 5.31 2.16
C SER A 113 0.04 4.89 2.68
N ILE A 114 0.81 4.18 1.86
CA ILE A 114 2.22 3.88 2.13
C ILE A 114 3.07 4.93 1.46
N GLN A 115 4.00 5.48 2.22
CA GLN A 115 4.90 6.53 1.81
C GLN A 115 6.32 6.22 2.25
N ASP A 116 7.28 6.54 1.39
CA ASP A 116 8.70 6.39 1.65
C ASP A 116 9.05 5.00 2.21
N PHE A 117 8.53 3.97 1.52
CA PHE A 117 8.71 2.53 1.78
C PHE A 117 8.07 1.99 3.07
N SER A 118 8.04 2.78 4.13
CA SER A 118 7.82 2.26 5.49
C SER A 118 6.87 3.09 6.34
N VAL A 119 6.46 4.27 5.88
CA VAL A 119 5.48 5.08 6.60
C VAL A 119 4.08 4.69 6.12
N CYS A 120 3.21 4.27 7.03
CA CYS A 120 1.81 4.02 6.72
C CYS A 120 0.92 5.08 7.37
N LEU A 121 0.03 5.68 6.57
CA LEU A 121 -1.09 6.47 7.03
C LEU A 121 -2.36 5.59 6.98
N ALA A 122 -2.83 5.17 8.15
CA ALA A 122 -4.05 4.38 8.29
C ALA A 122 -5.24 5.29 8.60
N TYR A 123 -6.14 5.47 7.64
CA TYR A 123 -7.27 6.40 7.77
C TYR A 123 -8.35 5.83 8.69
N SER A 124 -8.71 6.59 9.73
CA SER A 124 -9.55 6.14 10.85
C SER A 124 -11.03 6.43 10.65
N TYR A 125 -11.58 6.07 9.47
CA TYR A 125 -13.03 6.13 9.27
C TYR A 125 -13.74 5.15 10.22
N PRO A 126 -14.90 5.51 10.79
CA PRO A 126 -15.60 4.65 11.75
C PRO A 126 -15.82 3.21 11.25
N GLU A 127 -16.19 3.05 9.98
CA GLU A 127 -16.40 1.74 9.35
C GLU A 127 -15.11 0.90 9.27
N MET A 128 -13.96 1.55 9.04
CA MET A 128 -12.67 0.86 9.00
C MET A 128 -12.22 0.50 10.41
N MET A 129 -12.35 1.43 11.36
CA MET A 129 -12.05 1.19 12.77
C MET A 129 -12.80 -0.04 13.31
N GLU A 130 -14.09 -0.16 13.00
CA GLU A 130 -14.91 -1.32 13.39
C GLU A 130 -14.38 -2.62 12.76
N ILE A 131 -14.02 -2.61 11.48
CA ILE A 131 -13.48 -3.79 10.78
C ILE A 131 -12.17 -4.25 11.38
N PHE A 132 -11.25 -3.32 11.67
CA PHE A 132 -9.99 -3.64 12.33
C PHE A 132 -10.25 -4.19 13.74
N ALA A 133 -11.12 -3.55 14.52
CA ALA A 133 -11.44 -3.98 15.88
C ALA A 133 -12.07 -5.39 15.94
N VAL A 134 -13.00 -5.71 15.04
CA VAL A 134 -13.61 -7.06 14.93
C VAL A 134 -12.55 -8.13 14.62
N GLN A 135 -11.50 -7.76 13.90
CA GLN A 135 -10.37 -8.64 13.60
C GLN A 135 -9.25 -8.55 14.65
N GLY A 136 -9.50 -7.90 15.78
CA GLY A 136 -8.58 -7.81 16.91
C GLY A 136 -7.39 -6.88 16.68
N ILE A 137 -7.57 -5.80 15.90
CA ILE A 137 -6.62 -4.70 15.75
C ILE A 137 -7.26 -3.44 16.34
N ASP A 138 -6.65 -2.89 17.39
CA ASP A 138 -6.99 -1.56 17.88
C ASP A 138 -6.10 -0.52 17.21
N LEU A 139 -6.60 0.06 16.13
CA LEU A 139 -5.90 1.08 15.35
C LEU A 139 -5.44 2.29 16.20
N LEU A 140 -6.19 2.69 17.23
CA LEU A 140 -5.81 3.84 18.08
C LEU A 140 -4.62 3.53 18.99
N SER A 141 -4.35 2.25 19.23
CA SER A 141 -3.20 1.83 20.03
C SER A 141 -1.88 1.82 19.25
N LEU A 142 -1.93 2.00 17.92
CA LEU A 142 -0.79 1.95 17.02
C LEU A 142 -0.12 3.33 16.81
N GLU A 143 -0.62 4.40 17.45
CA GLU A 143 0.07 5.68 17.46
C GLU A 143 1.39 5.56 18.23
N GLY A 144 2.51 5.73 17.52
CA GLY A 144 3.88 5.76 18.04
C GLY A 144 4.65 6.98 17.59
#